data_AF-A0A3D5KY10-F1
#
_entry.id   AF-A0A3D5KY10-F1
#
_cell.length_a   1.000
_cell.length_b   1.000
_cell.length_c   1.000
_cell.angle_alpha   90.00
_cell.angle_beta   90.00
_cell.angle_gamma   90.00
#
_symmetry.space_group_name_H-M   'P 1'
#
loop_
_entity.id
_entity.type
_entity.pdbx_description
1 polymer ?
#
loop_
_entity_poly.entity_id
_entity_poly.type
_entity_poly.pdbx_seq_one_letter_code
_entity_poly.pdbx_strand_id
1 'polypeptide(L)'
;MPLSAREEEAVHFLEAHADWVLTHIQKQQEKAQEKPVSSLSPEERQKKIRFLAMKFRPVLVQRILYYEPMLPEDHRKIRSITIRSQKTRWGSCSSKGGLNFNWRLCLAPPEVVDYVVVHELCHLCEMNHSPAFWALVESILPDYKASRQWLRDKGTTLDI
;
A
#
# COMPACT_ATOMS: atom_id res chain seq x y z
N MET A 1 -25.45 -17.94 -1.94
CA MET A 1 -26.27 -17.13 -1.01
C MET A 1 -26.16 -15.68 -1.46
N PRO A 2 -27.25 -14.88 -1.44
CA PRO A 2 -27.15 -13.47 -1.81
C PRO A 2 -26.40 -12.71 -0.72
N LEU A 3 -25.52 -11.79 -1.14
CA LEU A 3 -24.78 -10.91 -0.25
C LEU A 3 -25.75 -9.90 0.39
N SER A 4 -25.43 -9.45 1.60
CA SER A 4 -26.23 -8.46 2.31
C SER A 4 -26.05 -7.07 1.70
N ALA A 5 -27.05 -6.20 1.83
CA ALA A 5 -27.03 -4.83 1.28
C ALA A 5 -25.81 -3.99 1.74
N ARG A 6 -25.18 -4.34 2.87
CA ARG A 6 -23.95 -3.69 3.37
C ARG A 6 -22.68 -4.17 2.67
N GLU A 7 -22.68 -5.40 2.16
CA GLU A 7 -21.58 -5.95 1.36
C GLU A 7 -21.64 -5.42 -0.07
N GLU A 8 -22.85 -5.25 -0.63
CA GLU A 8 -23.06 -4.63 -1.93
C GLU A 8 -22.67 -3.13 -1.94
N GLU A 9 -23.02 -2.36 -0.90
CA GLU A 9 -22.59 -0.96 -0.76
C GLU A 9 -21.07 -0.82 -0.61
N ALA A 10 -20.40 -1.73 0.10
CA ALA A 10 -18.95 -1.73 0.26
C ALA A 10 -18.23 -2.05 -1.07
N VAL A 11 -18.74 -3.01 -1.83
CA VAL A 11 -18.22 -3.38 -3.16
C VAL A 11 -18.44 -2.24 -4.17
N HIS A 12 -19.63 -1.64 -4.21
CA HIS A 12 -19.93 -0.53 -5.12
C HIS A 12 -19.15 0.76 -4.78
N PHE A 13 -18.79 0.98 -3.50
CA PHE A 13 -17.95 2.10 -3.09
C PHE A 13 -16.47 1.90 -3.44
N LEU A 14 -15.98 0.66 -3.44
CA LEU A 14 -14.63 0.29 -3.87
C LEU A 14 -14.45 0.47 -5.39
N GLU A 15 -15.43 0.06 -6.19
CA GLU A 15 -15.41 0.20 -7.65
C GLU A 15 -15.37 1.67 -8.09
N ALA A 16 -16.19 2.53 -7.46
CA ALA A 16 -16.28 3.96 -7.82
C ALA A 16 -15.01 4.79 -7.48
N HIS A 17 -14.14 4.31 -6.57
CA HIS A 17 -12.90 5.00 -6.18
C HIS A 17 -11.63 4.35 -6.77
N ALA A 18 -11.72 3.12 -7.29
CA ALA A 18 -10.63 2.43 -7.97
C ALA A 18 -10.34 3.05 -9.35
N ASP A 19 -11.36 3.54 -10.04
CA ASP A 19 -11.26 4.03 -11.41
C ASP A 19 -10.28 5.19 -11.58
N TRP A 20 -10.23 6.15 -10.65
CA TRP A 20 -9.32 7.28 -10.79
C TRP A 20 -7.84 6.90 -10.57
N VAL A 21 -7.58 5.94 -9.68
CA VAL A 21 -6.23 5.46 -9.34
C VAL A 21 -5.70 4.55 -10.45
N LEU A 22 -6.51 3.62 -10.94
CA LEU A 22 -6.16 2.74 -12.05
C LEU A 22 -5.91 3.56 -13.33
N THR A 23 -6.80 4.51 -13.65
CA THR A 23 -6.63 5.37 -14.84
C THR A 23 -5.39 6.26 -14.74
N HIS A 24 -4.99 6.70 -13.54
CA HIS A 24 -3.76 7.47 -13.35
C HIS A 24 -2.49 6.61 -13.36
N ILE A 25 -2.54 5.39 -12.81
CA ILE A 25 -1.41 4.45 -12.81
C ILE A 25 -1.15 3.94 -14.24
N GLN A 26 -2.20 3.58 -15.00
CA GLN A 26 -2.08 3.15 -16.40
C GLN A 26 -1.44 4.24 -17.27
N LYS A 27 -1.93 5.49 -17.16
CA LYS A 27 -1.36 6.65 -17.88
C LYS A 27 0.07 7.00 -17.47
N GLN A 28 0.49 6.66 -16.25
CA GLN A 28 1.86 6.86 -15.78
C GLN A 28 2.79 5.74 -16.26
N GLN A 29 2.31 4.49 -16.36
CA GLN A 29 3.05 3.37 -16.95
C GLN A 29 3.28 3.55 -18.46
N GLU A 30 2.32 4.16 -19.17
CA GLU A 30 2.45 4.52 -20.59
C GLU A 30 3.43 5.70 -20.79
N LYS A 31 3.39 6.72 -19.93
CA LYS A 31 4.35 7.85 -20.00
C LYS A 31 5.78 7.50 -19.59
N ALA A 32 5.98 6.46 -18.79
CA ALA A 32 7.32 5.98 -18.44
C ALA A 32 8.08 5.40 -19.65
N GLN A 33 7.41 5.18 -20.79
CA GLN A 33 8.01 4.69 -22.03
C GLN A 33 8.39 5.81 -23.03
N GLU A 34 8.08 7.09 -22.76
CA GLU A 34 8.47 8.20 -23.64
C GLU A 34 9.44 9.22 -22.97
N LYS A 35 10.67 9.20 -23.50
CA LYS A 35 11.84 10.12 -23.31
C LYS A 35 12.62 10.05 -21.98
N PRO A 36 13.96 10.27 -22.02
CA PRO A 36 14.88 9.82 -20.98
C PRO A 36 14.77 10.64 -19.70
N VAL A 37 14.63 9.93 -18.58
CA VAL A 37 14.55 10.47 -17.22
C VAL A 37 15.95 10.83 -16.71
N SER A 38 16.33 12.11 -16.75
CA SER A 38 17.19 12.71 -15.72
C SER A 38 17.24 14.25 -15.86
N SER A 39 16.36 15.00 -15.21
CA SER A 39 16.52 16.47 -15.15
C SER A 39 15.76 17.18 -14.02
N LEU A 40 15.24 16.48 -13.00
CA LEU A 40 14.64 17.17 -11.85
C LEU A 40 15.73 17.64 -10.90
N SER A 41 15.74 18.93 -10.56
CA SER A 41 16.53 19.41 -9.42
C SER A 41 16.09 18.72 -8.12
N PRO A 42 16.94 18.66 -7.08
CA PRO A 42 16.56 18.09 -5.79
C PRO A 42 15.27 18.68 -5.20
N GLU A 43 15.04 19.98 -5.39
CA GLU A 43 13.85 20.68 -4.90
C GLU A 43 12.59 20.29 -5.67
N GLU A 44 12.66 20.20 -6.99
CA GLU A 44 11.54 19.76 -7.83
C GLU A 44 11.18 18.31 -7.53
N ARG A 45 12.20 17.43 -7.42
CA ARG A 45 12.00 16.04 -7.02
C ARG A 45 11.31 15.96 -5.66
N GLN A 46 11.74 16.76 -4.68
CA GLN A 46 11.14 16.77 -3.36
C GLN A 46 9.70 17.32 -3.36
N LYS A 47 9.40 18.34 -4.18
CA LYS A 47 8.03 18.85 -4.42
C LYS A 47 7.15 17.75 -5.04
N LYS A 48 7.65 17.04 -6.05
CA LYS A 48 6.95 15.94 -6.73
C LYS A 48 6.65 14.78 -5.77
N ILE A 49 7.63 14.37 -4.95
CA ILE A 49 7.42 13.35 -3.90
C ILE A 49 6.32 13.77 -2.93
N ARG A 50 6.33 15.01 -2.43
CA ARG A 50 5.28 15.50 -1.52
C ARG A 50 3.91 15.47 -2.17
N PHE A 51 3.81 15.90 -3.43
CA PHE A 51 2.57 15.86 -4.18
C PHE A 51 2.04 14.43 -4.36
N LEU A 52 2.91 13.49 -4.76
CA LEU A 52 2.55 12.08 -4.92
C LEU A 52 2.13 11.45 -3.59
N ALA A 53 2.88 11.68 -2.50
CA ALA A 53 2.53 11.19 -1.17
C ALA A 53 1.17 11.73 -0.69
N MET A 54 0.88 13.02 -0.94
CA MET A 54 -0.41 13.62 -0.63
C MET A 54 -1.56 12.96 -1.40
N LYS A 55 -1.37 12.69 -2.69
CA LYS A 55 -2.36 12.01 -3.54
C LYS A 55 -2.53 10.53 -3.20
N PHE A 56 -1.47 9.88 -2.76
CA PHE A 56 -1.48 8.46 -2.38
C PHE A 56 -2.12 8.23 -1.00
N ARG A 57 -2.06 9.20 -0.09
CA ARG A 57 -2.62 9.07 1.27
C ARG A 57 -4.08 8.55 1.31
N PRO A 58 -5.06 9.10 0.57
CA PRO A 58 -6.43 8.56 0.61
C PRO A 58 -6.50 7.10 0.16
N VAL A 59 -5.76 6.73 -0.88
CA VAL A 59 -5.67 5.36 -1.42
C VAL A 59 -5.14 4.38 -0.37
N LEU A 60 -4.10 4.81 0.36
CA LEU A 60 -3.51 4.05 1.46
C LEU A 60 -4.48 3.90 2.64
N VAL A 61 -5.15 4.99 3.04
CA VAL A 61 -6.12 4.98 4.15
C VAL A 61 -7.32 4.08 3.82
N GLN A 62 -7.84 4.14 2.59
CA GLN A 62 -8.94 3.26 2.16
C GLN A 62 -8.57 1.77 2.29
N ARG A 63 -7.37 1.38 1.86
CA ARG A 63 -6.87 0.01 2.01
C ARG A 63 -6.73 -0.40 3.47
N ILE A 64 -6.21 0.50 4.30
CA ILE A 64 -6.09 0.23 5.75
C ILE A 64 -7.48 -0.01 6.36
N LEU A 65 -8.46 0.84 6.06
CA LEU A 65 -9.83 0.69 6.56
C LEU A 65 -10.52 -0.58 6.04
N TYR A 66 -10.15 -1.03 4.84
CA TYR A 66 -10.66 -2.27 4.27
C TYR A 66 -10.08 -3.52 4.96
N TYR A 67 -8.76 -3.56 5.19
CA TYR A 67 -8.09 -4.75 5.72
C TYR A 67 -8.01 -4.80 7.26
N GLU A 68 -8.00 -3.66 7.96
CA GLU A 68 -7.92 -3.63 9.44
C GLU A 68 -9.04 -4.44 10.12
N PRO A 69 -10.30 -4.43 9.67
CA PRO A 69 -11.36 -5.26 10.24
C PRO A 69 -11.13 -6.77 10.12
N MET A 70 -10.19 -7.23 9.31
CA MET A 70 -9.84 -8.64 9.18
C MET A 70 -8.84 -9.10 10.25
N LEU A 71 -8.22 -8.17 10.99
CA LEU A 71 -7.40 -8.48 12.15
C LEU A 71 -8.26 -8.86 13.37
N PRO A 72 -7.71 -9.60 14.35
CA PRO A 72 -8.33 -9.77 15.66
C PRO A 72 -8.66 -8.42 16.31
N GLU A 73 -9.85 -8.29 16.88
CA GLU A 73 -10.39 -7.02 17.39
C GLU A 73 -9.45 -6.33 18.40
N ASP A 74 -8.86 -7.09 19.32
CA ASP A 74 -7.96 -6.57 20.37
C ASP A 74 -6.65 -5.95 19.84
N HIS A 75 -6.34 -6.16 18.56
CA HIS A 75 -5.08 -5.74 17.92
C HIS A 75 -5.26 -4.55 16.96
N ARG A 76 -6.49 -4.05 16.75
CA ARG A 76 -6.81 -2.91 15.87
C ARG A 76 -6.47 -1.56 16.53
N LYS A 77 -5.18 -1.35 16.82
CA LYS A 77 -4.67 -0.21 17.60
C LYS A 77 -3.78 0.71 16.76
N ILE A 78 -4.27 1.14 15.60
CA ILE A 78 -3.55 2.11 14.76
C ILE A 78 -3.56 3.48 15.44
N ARG A 79 -2.36 4.02 15.73
CA ARG A 79 -2.19 5.35 16.31
C ARG A 79 -1.82 6.42 15.31
N SER A 80 -1.13 6.05 14.23
CA SER A 80 -0.69 6.99 13.21
C SER A 80 -0.39 6.31 11.90
N ILE A 81 -0.62 7.02 10.81
CA ILE A 81 -0.30 6.59 9.44
C ILE A 81 0.55 7.69 8.80
N THR A 82 1.79 7.37 8.46
CA THR A 82 2.70 8.33 7.82
C THR A 82 3.29 7.78 6.52
N ILE A 83 3.54 8.68 5.57
CA ILE A 83 4.22 8.36 4.31
C ILE A 83 5.62 8.97 4.37
N ARG A 84 6.64 8.16 4.06
CA ARG A 84 8.07 8.46 4.25
C ARG A 84 8.87 8.14 2.99
N SER A 85 10.11 8.66 2.93
CA SER A 85 11.10 8.36 1.88
C SER A 85 12.20 7.45 2.40
N GLN A 86 11.84 6.26 2.90
CA GLN A 86 12.81 5.31 3.42
C GLN A 86 13.63 4.68 2.27
N LYS A 87 14.90 4.37 2.54
CA LYS A 87 15.81 3.79 1.52
C LYS A 87 15.66 2.27 1.38
N THR A 88 15.39 1.58 2.48
CA THR A 88 15.53 0.11 2.56
C THR A 88 14.23 -0.63 2.90
N ARG A 89 13.13 0.11 3.10
CA ARG A 89 11.86 -0.47 3.55
C ARG A 89 10.68 0.10 2.79
N TRP A 90 9.70 -0.76 2.54
CA TRP A 90 8.41 -0.43 1.92
C TRP A 90 7.38 0.03 2.95
N GLY A 91 7.48 -0.50 4.17
CA GLY A 91 6.74 -0.03 5.32
C GLY A 91 7.45 -0.36 6.64
N SER A 92 6.83 0.05 7.74
CA SER A 92 7.16 -0.43 9.08
C SER A 92 6.01 -0.17 10.05
N CYS A 93 5.78 -1.09 10.97
CA CYS A 93 4.95 -0.91 12.14
C CYS A 93 5.81 -0.78 13.41
N SER A 94 5.36 0.05 14.36
CA SER A 94 5.94 0.13 15.70
C SER A 94 5.03 -0.55 16.71
N SER A 95 5.60 -1.02 17.82
CA SER A 95 4.83 -1.65 18.92
C SER A 95 3.74 -0.75 19.53
N LYS A 96 3.81 0.56 19.28
CA LYS A 96 2.79 1.53 19.70
C LYS A 96 1.69 1.74 18.65
N GLY A 97 1.66 0.98 17.55
CA GLY A 97 0.64 1.11 16.50
C GLY A 97 0.89 2.24 15.50
N GLY A 98 2.13 2.72 15.37
CA GLY A 98 2.50 3.67 14.32
C GLY A 98 2.88 2.94 13.03
N LEU A 99 2.13 3.19 11.95
CA LEU A 99 2.37 2.63 10.62
C LEU A 99 3.06 3.66 9.73
N ASN A 100 4.15 3.25 9.09
CA ASN A 100 4.87 4.04 8.10
C ASN A 100 4.86 3.30 6.76
N PHE A 101 4.69 4.05 5.68
CA PHE A 101 4.69 3.53 4.32
C PHE A 101 5.61 4.35 3.42
N ASN A 102 6.24 3.71 2.44
CA ASN A 102 7.11 4.38 1.48
C ASN A 102 6.27 5.09 0.41
N TRP A 103 6.57 6.34 0.07
CA TRP A 103 5.86 7.07 -1.00
C TRP A 103 5.93 6.33 -2.33
N ARG A 104 7.02 5.59 -2.59
CA ARG A 104 7.23 4.82 -3.83
C ARG A 104 6.14 3.79 -4.10
N LEU A 105 5.39 3.37 -3.07
CA LEU A 105 4.22 2.51 -3.25
C LEU A 105 3.15 3.14 -4.15
N CYS A 106 3.13 4.47 -4.31
CA CYS A 106 2.23 5.12 -5.27
C CYS A 106 2.54 4.80 -6.74
N LEU A 107 3.72 4.22 -7.01
CA LEU A 107 4.16 3.76 -8.33
C LEU A 107 4.01 2.24 -8.50
N ALA A 108 3.67 1.53 -7.43
CA ALA A 108 3.54 0.08 -7.45
C ALA A 108 2.14 -0.34 -7.96
N PRO A 109 2.00 -1.56 -8.51
CA PRO A 109 0.70 -2.15 -8.80
C PRO A 109 -0.21 -2.20 -7.55
N PRO A 110 -1.54 -2.09 -7.71
CA PRO A 110 -2.50 -2.11 -6.59
C PRO A 110 -2.34 -3.28 -5.63
N GLU A 111 -2.14 -4.49 -6.14
CA GLU A 111 -1.96 -5.73 -5.38
C GLU A 111 -0.67 -5.76 -4.56
N VAL A 112 0.34 -5.00 -5.00
CA VAL A 112 1.59 -4.81 -4.26
C VAL A 112 1.39 -3.84 -3.10
N VAL A 113 0.59 -2.79 -3.32
CA VAL A 113 0.21 -1.87 -2.25
C VAL A 113 -0.58 -2.61 -1.17
N ASP A 114 -1.55 -3.44 -1.57
CA ASP A 114 -2.37 -4.24 -0.66
C ASP A 114 -1.51 -5.18 0.19
N TYR A 115 -0.56 -5.88 -0.43
CA TYR A 115 0.38 -6.71 0.30
C TYR A 115 1.15 -5.93 1.37
N VAL A 116 1.68 -4.75 1.06
CA VAL A 116 2.42 -3.96 2.05
C VAL A 116 1.50 -3.45 3.15
N VAL A 117 0.27 -3.04 2.82
CA VAL A 117 -0.73 -2.65 3.83
C VAL A 117 -1.03 -3.81 4.78
N VAL A 118 -1.37 -4.99 4.25
CA VAL A 118 -1.64 -6.19 5.04
C VAL A 118 -0.43 -6.58 5.88
N HIS A 119 0.78 -6.51 5.32
CA HIS A 119 2.03 -6.80 6.03
C HIS A 119 2.22 -5.90 7.26
N GLU A 120 2.06 -4.59 7.10
CA GLU A 120 2.22 -3.65 8.21
C GLU A 120 1.07 -3.74 9.23
N LEU A 121 -0.14 -4.09 8.79
CA LEU A 121 -1.28 -4.36 9.67
C LEU A 121 -1.06 -5.62 10.50
N CYS A 122 -0.57 -6.71 9.89
CA CYS A 122 -0.27 -7.95 10.61
C CYS A 122 0.78 -7.74 11.71
N HIS A 123 1.68 -6.77 11.54
CA HIS A 123 2.62 -6.40 12.58
C HIS A 123 1.96 -5.82 13.85
N LEU A 124 0.70 -5.36 13.81
CA LEU A 124 -0.04 -5.00 15.02
C LEU A 124 -0.32 -6.21 15.93
N CYS A 125 -0.34 -7.42 15.36
CA CYS A 125 -0.52 -8.68 16.07
C CYS A 125 0.84 -9.35 16.35
N GLU A 126 1.69 -9.43 15.33
CA GLU A 126 2.94 -10.18 15.37
C GLU A 126 4.11 -9.29 14.94
N MET A 127 4.91 -8.80 15.90
CA MET A 127 5.99 -7.83 15.65
C MET A 127 7.21 -8.41 14.91
N ASN A 128 7.21 -9.72 14.64
CA ASN A 128 8.28 -10.42 13.95
C ASN A 128 7.70 -11.25 12.79
N HIS A 129 8.55 -11.72 11.88
CA HIS A 129 8.14 -12.53 10.72
C HIS A 129 8.06 -14.03 11.05
N SER A 130 7.46 -14.39 12.19
CA SER A 130 7.24 -15.79 12.60
C SER A 130 6.30 -16.55 11.65
N PRO A 131 6.19 -17.89 11.78
CA PRO A 131 5.14 -18.65 11.10
C PRO A 131 3.73 -18.12 11.40
N ALA A 132 3.46 -17.64 12.62
CA ALA A 132 2.17 -17.06 12.98
C ALA A 132 1.90 -15.76 12.21
N PHE A 133 2.91 -14.90 12.04
CA PHE A 133 2.80 -13.70 11.20
C PHE A 133 2.43 -14.06 9.76
N TRP A 134 3.13 -15.02 9.15
CA TRP A 134 2.86 -15.39 7.76
C TRP A 134 1.51 -16.09 7.58
N ALA A 135 1.08 -16.89 8.56
CA ALA A 135 -0.25 -17.48 8.55
C ALA A 135 -1.35 -16.40 8.60
N LEU A 136 -1.16 -15.33 9.38
CA LEU A 136 -2.08 -14.19 9.43
C LEU A 136 -2.07 -13.38 8.12
N VAL A 137 -0.90 -13.17 7.51
CA VAL A 137 -0.83 -12.52 6.19
C VAL A 137 -1.57 -13.37 5.15
N GLU A 138 -1.35 -14.67 5.12
CA GLU A 138 -1.97 -15.59 4.15
C GLU A 138 -3.49 -15.74 4.36
N SER A 139 -3.98 -15.64 5.59
CA SER A 139 -5.43 -15.67 5.85
C SER A 139 -6.17 -14.43 5.35
N ILE A 140 -5.49 -13.28 5.29
CA ILE A 140 -6.05 -12.00 4.81
C ILE A 140 -5.82 -11.83 3.31
N LEU A 141 -4.64 -12.20 2.82
CA LEU A 141 -4.24 -12.05 1.42
C LEU A 141 -3.55 -13.33 0.92
N PRO A 142 -4.30 -14.35 0.48
CA PRO A 142 -3.75 -15.67 0.11
C PRO A 142 -2.67 -15.61 -0.97
N ASP A 143 -2.81 -14.70 -1.95
CA ASP A 143 -1.89 -14.56 -3.08
C ASP A 143 -0.69 -13.63 -2.80
N TYR A 144 -0.42 -13.27 -1.53
CA TYR A 144 0.62 -12.31 -1.15
C TYR A 144 2.02 -12.64 -1.67
N LYS A 145 2.31 -13.93 -1.91
CA LYS A 145 3.60 -14.43 -2.38
C LYS A 145 3.98 -13.81 -3.73
N ALA A 146 3.01 -13.58 -4.61
CA ALA A 146 3.24 -12.93 -5.90
C ALA A 146 3.65 -11.46 -5.72
N SER A 147 2.92 -10.70 -4.90
CA SER A 147 3.24 -9.30 -4.58
C SER A 147 4.59 -9.15 -3.87
N ARG A 148 4.91 -10.07 -2.95
CA ARG A 148 6.21 -10.12 -2.28
C ARG A 148 7.35 -10.37 -3.27
N GLN A 149 7.14 -11.28 -4.21
CA GLN A 149 8.11 -11.59 -5.27
C GLN A 149 8.30 -10.38 -6.19
N TRP A 150 7.21 -9.72 -6.58
CA TRP A 150 7.27 -8.52 -7.40
C TRP A 150 8.08 -7.41 -6.73
N LEU A 151 7.89 -7.15 -5.43
CA LEU A 151 8.68 -6.15 -4.70
C LEU A 151 10.17 -6.47 -4.66
N ARG A 152 10.52 -7.75 -4.56
CA ARG A 152 11.92 -8.19 -4.60
C ARG A 152 12.56 -7.88 -5.95
N ASP A 153 11.82 -8.12 -7.03
CA ASP A 153 12.38 -8.10 -8.39
C ASP A 153 12.30 -6.70 -9.02
N LYS A 154 11.26 -5.93 -8.70
CA LYS A 154 10.92 -4.65 -9.35
C LYS A 154 10.91 -3.47 -8.38
N GLY A 155 10.94 -3.69 -7.07
CA GLY A 155 10.83 -2.60 -6.11
C GLY A 155 11.93 -1.54 -6.27
N THR A 156 13.16 -1.93 -6.61
CA THR A 156 14.27 -0.99 -6.81
C THR A 156 14.10 -0.08 -8.03
N THR A 157 13.20 -0.42 -8.96
CA THR A 157 12.92 0.39 -10.15
C THR A 157 11.88 1.48 -9.89
N LEU A 158 11.26 1.50 -8.70
CA LEU A 158 10.26 2.51 -8.36
C LEU A 158 10.94 3.82 -7.94
N ASP A 159 11.14 4.72 -8.90
CA ASP A 159 11.63 6.07 -8.63
C ASP A 159 11.11 7.07 -9.68
N ILE A 160 11.31 8.37 -9.43
CA ILE A 160 10.88 9.48 -10.30
C ILE A 160 12.03 10.41 -10.65
#